data_AF-A0A521K7S2-F1
#
_entry.id   AF-A0A521K7S2-F1
#
_cell.length_a   1.000
_cell.length_b   1.000
_cell.length_c   1.000
_cell.angle_alpha   90.00
_cell.angle_beta   90.00
_cell.angle_gamma   90.00
#
_symmetry.space_group_name_H-M   'P 1'
#
loop_
_entity.id
_entity.type
_entity.pdbx_description
1 polymer ?
#
loop_
_entity_poly.entity_id
_entity_poly.type
_entity_poly.pdbx_seq_one_letter_code
_entity_poly.pdbx_strand_id
1 'polypeptide(L)' 'MELNQLKRPKGLKASRRVGRGGTRGKTSGRGTKGQKARAGAKFRPEWRDIIKKIP' A
#
# COMPACT_ATOMS: atom_id res chain seq x y z
N MET A 1 13.91 -3.47 -33.85
CA MET A 1 13.08 -2.62 -32.96
C MET A 1 14.09 -1.85 -32.13
N GLU A 2 14.28 -0.58 -32.44
CA GLU A 2 15.40 0.19 -31.90
C GLU A 2 15.10 0.72 -30.50
N LEU A 3 16.07 0.65 -29.58
CA LEU A 3 15.89 1.07 -28.19
C LEU A 3 15.55 2.55 -28.05
N ASN A 4 16.07 3.39 -28.95
CA ASN A 4 15.81 4.84 -28.98
C ASN A 4 14.41 5.22 -29.51
N GLN A 5 13.66 4.26 -30.06
CA GLN A 5 12.32 4.49 -30.62
C GLN A 5 11.20 4.01 -29.69
N LEU A 6 11.54 3.40 -28.55
CA LEU A 6 10.57 2.86 -27.60
C LEU A 6 9.73 4.00 -26.99
N LYS A 7 8.40 3.92 -27.19
CA LYS A 7 7.42 4.84 -26.59
C LYS A 7 6.68 4.15 -25.46
N ARG A 8 6.44 4.88 -24.37
CA ARG A 8 5.60 4.39 -23.27
C ARG A 8 4.17 4.12 -23.77
N PRO A 9 3.56 2.96 -23.47
CA PRO A 9 2.19 2.71 -23.85
C PRO A 9 1.20 3.60 -23.07
N LYS A 10 0.08 3.92 -23.72
CA LYS A 10 -0.97 4.75 -23.14
C LYS A 10 -1.56 4.05 -21.91
N GLY A 11 -1.74 4.79 -20.82
CA GLY A 11 -2.35 4.28 -19.58
C GLY A 11 -1.37 3.90 -18.47
N LEU A 12 -0.05 3.93 -18.68
CA LEU A 12 0.91 3.74 -17.59
C LEU A 12 0.87 4.92 -16.59
N LYS A 13 0.29 4.67 -15.42
CA LYS A 13 0.30 5.61 -14.29
C LYS A 13 1.57 5.40 -13.45
N ALA A 14 2.20 6.49 -13.05
CA ALA A 14 3.29 6.43 -12.07
C ALA A 14 2.74 6.06 -10.69
N SER A 15 3.46 5.18 -9.97
CA SER A 15 3.09 4.85 -8.59
C SER A 15 3.24 6.07 -7.68
N ARG A 16 2.29 6.28 -6.79
CA ARG A 16 2.33 7.38 -5.83
C ARG A 16 3.36 7.10 -4.75
N ARG A 17 4.34 8.00 -4.60
CA ARG A 17 5.34 7.94 -3.52
C ARG A 17 4.70 8.42 -2.20
N VAL A 18 4.76 7.59 -1.16
CA VAL A 18 4.24 7.89 0.19
C VAL A 18 5.41 8.20 1.13
N GLY A 19 5.22 9.10 2.11
CA GLY A 19 6.29 9.47 3.04
C GLY A 19 7.38 10.36 2.41
N ARG A 20 7.02 11.18 1.42
CA ARG A 20 7.92 12.11 0.70
C ARG A 20 7.28 13.51 0.56
N GLY A 21 6.83 14.08 1.67
CA GLY A 21 6.17 15.39 1.71
C GLY A 21 4.67 15.38 1.34
N GLY A 22 4.04 16.56 1.38
CA GLY A 22 2.62 16.77 1.05
C GLY A 22 1.63 16.06 1.98
N THR A 23 0.43 15.74 1.46
CA THR A 23 -0.71 15.21 2.23
C THR A 23 -0.44 13.89 2.96
N ARG A 24 0.52 13.08 2.50
CA ARG A 24 0.93 11.82 3.15
C ARG A 24 2.43 11.79 3.50
N GLY A 25 3.00 12.96 3.79
CA GLY A 25 4.39 13.10 4.22
C GLY A 25 4.59 12.58 5.64
N LYS A 26 3.89 13.16 6.62
CA LYS A 26 4.13 12.91 8.05
C LYS A 26 3.63 11.55 8.53
N THR A 27 2.36 11.22 8.28
CA THR A 27 1.72 10.01 8.81
C THR A 27 1.56 8.91 7.77
N SER A 28 1.99 9.13 6.53
CA SER A 28 1.76 8.20 5.41
C SER A 28 0.28 7.81 5.20
N GLY A 29 -0.67 8.59 5.75
CA GLY A 29 -2.10 8.29 5.74
C GLY A 29 -2.57 7.32 6.84
N ARG A 30 -1.72 6.98 7.82
CA ARG A 30 -2.03 6.04 8.92
C ARG A 30 -2.50 6.72 10.22
N GLY A 31 -2.48 8.05 10.28
CA GLY A 31 -2.72 8.80 11.51
C GLY A 31 -1.48 8.89 12.42
N THR A 32 -1.61 9.59 13.56
CA THR A 32 -0.49 9.85 14.48
C THR A 32 -0.34 8.81 15.59
N LYS A 33 -1.45 8.19 16.02
CA LYS A 33 -1.52 7.24 17.15
C LYS A 33 -2.39 6.03 16.79
N GLY A 34 -2.45 5.08 17.71
CA GLY A 34 -3.23 3.84 17.58
C GLY A 34 -2.36 2.66 17.16
N GLN A 35 -2.84 1.44 17.46
CA GLN A 35 -2.07 0.22 17.19
C GLN A 35 -1.80 0.06 15.67
N LYS A 36 -2.76 0.40 14.80
CA LYS A 36 -2.62 0.37 13.32
C LYS A 36 -1.56 1.30 12.74
N ALA A 37 -1.15 2.34 13.48
CA ALA A 37 -0.11 3.28 13.05
C ALA A 37 1.31 2.80 13.38
N ARG A 38 1.46 1.73 14.18
CA ARG A 38 2.76 1.20 14.61
C ARG A 38 3.35 0.24 13.57
N ALA A 39 4.67 0.14 13.55
CA ALA A 39 5.35 -0.86 12.73
C ALA A 39 4.97 -2.27 13.20
N GLY A 40 4.82 -3.20 12.26
CA GLY A 40 4.49 -4.59 12.58
C GLY A 40 3.03 -4.84 13.02
N ALA A 41 2.17 -3.82 13.02
CA ALA A 41 0.75 -3.97 13.37
C ALA A 41 0.00 -4.81 12.32
N LYS A 42 -0.02 -6.13 12.52
CA LYS A 42 -0.72 -7.12 11.71
C LYS A 42 -1.81 -7.79 12.54
N PHE A 43 -3.02 -7.23 12.49
CA PHE A 43 -4.17 -7.82 13.16
C PHE A 43 -4.66 -9.03 12.39
N ARG A 44 -5.09 -10.06 13.13
CA ARG A 44 -5.63 -11.27 12.53
C ARG A 44 -7.02 -10.97 11.96
N PRO A 45 -7.30 -11.30 10.68
CA PRO A 45 -8.63 -11.13 10.13
C PRO A 45 -9.59 -12.16 10.73
N GLU A 46 -10.82 -11.73 11.03
CA GLU A 46 -11.88 -12.56 11.62
C GLU A 46 -12.23 -13.77 10.76
N TRP A 47 -12.15 -13.62 9.44
CA TRP A 47 -12.35 -14.72 8.48
C TRP A 47 -11.42 -15.92 8.70
N ARG A 48 -10.24 -15.73 9.32
CA ARG A 48 -9.37 -16.85 9.65
C ARG A 48 -10.01 -17.78 10.69
N ASP A 49 -10.89 -17.27 11.54
CA ASP A 49 -11.63 -18.07 12.52
C ASP A 49 -12.83 -18.76 11.89
N ILE A 50 -13.46 -18.12 10.92
CA ILE A 50 -14.53 -18.73 10.11
C ILE A 50 -13.98 -19.95 9.35
N ILE A 51 -12.85 -19.81 8.65
CA ILE A 51 -12.24 -20.90 7.87
C ILE A 51 -11.84 -22.07 8.76
N LYS A 52 -11.25 -21.80 9.93
CA LYS A 52 -10.84 -22.86 10.88
C LYS A 52 -12.01 -23.65 11.46
N LYS A 53 -13.24 -23.12 11.37
CA LYS A 53 -14.46 -23.77 11.86
C LYS A 53 -15.11 -24.67 10.81
N ILE A 54 -14.76 -24.51 9.52
CA ILE A 54 -15.22 -25.38 8.45
C ILE A 54 -14.44 -26.70 8.57
N PRO A 55 -15.13 -27.86 8.70
CA PRO A 55 -14.48 -29.16 8.80
C PRO A 55 -13.70 -29.53 7.53
#